data_AF-A0A177WXL0-F1
#
_entry.id   AF-A0A177WXL0-F1
#
_cell.length_a   1.000
_cell.length_b   1.000
_cell.length_c   1.000
_cell.angle_alpha   90.00
_cell.angle_beta   90.00
_cell.angle_gamma   90.00
#
_symmetry.space_group_name_H-M   'P 1'
#
loop_
_entity.id
_entity.type
_entity.pdbx_description
1 polymer ?
#
loop_
_entity_poly.entity_id
_entity_poly.type
_entity_poly.pdbx_seq_one_letter_code
_entity_poly.pdbx_strand_id
1 'polypeptide(L)'
;MAKKDVAQIFNNLLKRQLGTRFPTADYIGNKQDILFVLIGGYDNQDISLNCGMVLRECIRHESLAKIVLESQYFWRFFEFVELSTFDVASDAFATFKDLLTRHRMLVAKFLEIKYDEFFLKYTDLLNSNNYVTKRQSLKLLGELLLDRTNYVIMTKYILSPDNLKLMMNLLKEKSKNIQFEAFHVFKVFVANPSKAKPILDILQKNKDKLLVYLSNFHNERSDDEQFNDEKAFLIKQIQDL
;
A
#
# COMPACT_ATOMS: atom_id res chain seq x y z
N MET A 1 -4.75 29.16 -13.76
CA MET A 1 -4.41 30.13 -12.70
C MET A 1 -5.41 30.03 -11.55
N ALA A 2 -6.68 30.40 -11.76
CA ALA A 2 -7.72 30.36 -10.71
C ALA A 2 -7.85 29.04 -9.92
N LYS A 3 -7.82 27.87 -10.57
CA LYS A 3 -7.90 26.55 -9.88
C LYS A 3 -6.73 26.31 -8.90
N LYS A 4 -5.52 26.74 -9.28
CA LYS A 4 -4.31 26.64 -8.46
C LYS A 4 -4.37 27.60 -7.28
N ASP A 5 -4.88 28.81 -7.51
CA ASP A 5 -5.06 29.83 -6.47
C ASP A 5 -6.09 29.36 -5.43
N VAL A 6 -7.20 28.75 -5.86
CA VAL A 6 -8.19 28.13 -4.96
C VAL A 6 -7.56 27.03 -4.10
N ALA A 7 -6.79 26.12 -4.70
CA ALA A 7 -6.10 25.08 -3.95
C ALA A 7 -5.12 25.68 -2.92
N GLN A 8 -4.37 26.72 -3.28
CA GLN A 8 -3.46 27.41 -2.37
C GLN A 8 -4.19 28.10 -1.22
N ILE A 9 -5.28 28.82 -1.50
CA ILE A 9 -6.11 29.48 -0.47
C ILE A 9 -6.68 28.44 0.47
N PHE A 10 -7.25 27.36 -0.07
CA PHE A 10 -7.80 26.28 0.75
C PHE A 10 -6.75 25.67 1.68
N ASN A 11 -5.57 25.35 1.14
CA ASN A 11 -4.48 24.76 1.90
C ASN A 11 -3.97 25.70 3.00
N ASN A 12 -3.92 27.00 2.73
CA ASN A 12 -3.55 28.01 3.74
C ASN A 12 -4.60 28.11 4.86
N LEU A 13 -5.89 28.09 4.51
CA LEU A 13 -6.97 28.08 5.50
C LEU A 13 -6.95 26.80 6.34
N LEU A 14 -6.68 25.65 5.73
CA LEU A 14 -6.64 24.37 6.43
C LEU A 14 -5.54 24.31 7.50
N LYS A 15 -4.40 24.94 7.23
CA LYS A 15 -3.27 25.05 8.16
C LYS A 15 -3.48 26.07 9.28
N ARG A 16 -4.54 26.88 9.21
CA ARG A 16 -4.82 27.89 10.23
C ARG A 16 -5.11 27.21 11.56
N GLN A 17 -4.35 27.61 12.58
CA GLN A 17 -4.43 27.07 13.92
C GLN A 17 -4.84 28.17 14.92
N LEU A 18 -5.76 27.84 15.83
CA LEU A 18 -6.16 28.68 16.96
C LEU A 18 -5.97 27.87 18.25
N GLY A 19 -4.86 28.10 18.95
CA GLY A 19 -4.44 27.27 20.08
C GLY A 19 -4.12 25.84 19.61
N THR A 20 -4.84 24.85 20.13
CA THR A 20 -4.72 23.44 19.70
C THR A 20 -5.73 23.04 18.62
N ARG A 21 -6.62 23.97 18.20
CA ARG A 21 -7.69 23.69 17.25
C ARG A 21 -7.32 24.09 15.83
N PHE A 22 -7.88 23.37 14.86
CA PHE A 22 -7.79 23.65 13.43
C PHE A 22 -9.20 23.98 12.92
N PRO A 23 -9.64 25.25 12.97
CA PRO A 23 -11.04 25.61 12.71
C PRO A 23 -11.55 25.16 11.34
N THR A 24 -10.68 25.21 10.33
CA THR A 24 -11.02 24.77 8.97
C THR A 24 -11.17 23.26 8.90
N ALA A 25 -10.32 22.49 9.59
CA ALA A 25 -10.47 21.04 9.67
C ALA A 25 -11.75 20.67 10.44
N ASP A 26 -12.05 21.37 11.54
CA ASP A 26 -13.31 21.21 12.28
C ASP A 26 -14.53 21.51 11.39
N TYR A 27 -14.46 22.57 10.59
CA TYR A 27 -15.53 22.94 9.65
C TYR A 27 -15.76 21.85 8.58
N ILE A 28 -14.68 21.34 7.96
CA ILE A 28 -14.76 20.26 6.97
C ILE A 28 -15.28 18.98 7.61
N GLY A 29 -14.88 18.67 8.85
CA GLY A 29 -15.38 17.50 9.58
C GLY A 29 -16.90 17.53 9.80
N ASN A 30 -17.48 18.73 9.95
CA ASN A 30 -18.93 18.94 10.01
C ASN A 30 -19.62 19.02 8.64
N LYS A 31 -18.86 19.17 7.55
CA LYS A 31 -19.34 19.26 6.16
C LYS A 31 -18.59 18.27 5.27
N GLN A 32 -18.79 16.98 5.57
CA GLN A 32 -18.04 15.87 5.00
C GLN A 32 -18.16 15.77 3.48
N ASP A 33 -19.26 16.26 2.90
CA ASP A 33 -19.47 16.32 1.45
C ASP A 33 -18.33 17.02 0.69
N ILE A 34 -17.63 17.96 1.34
CA ILE A 34 -16.45 18.61 0.75
C ILE A 34 -15.38 17.56 0.43
N LEU A 35 -15.12 16.61 1.32
CA LEU A 35 -14.15 15.53 1.09
C LEU A 35 -14.61 14.62 -0.05
N PHE A 36 -15.90 14.31 -0.12
CA PHE A 36 -16.45 13.42 -1.14
C PHE A 36 -16.45 14.08 -2.53
N VAL A 37 -16.72 15.39 -2.61
CA VAL A 37 -16.56 16.17 -3.85
C VAL A 37 -15.11 16.21 -4.29
N LEU A 38 -14.15 16.37 -3.37
CA LEU A 38 -12.72 16.30 -3.69
C LEU A 38 -12.33 14.92 -4.22
N ILE A 39 -12.84 13.83 -3.65
CA ILE A 39 -12.60 12.46 -4.15
C ILE A 39 -13.24 12.27 -5.54
N GLY A 40 -14.48 12.71 -5.73
CA GLY A 40 -15.15 12.68 -7.04
C GLY A 40 -14.45 13.54 -8.10
N GLY A 41 -13.61 14.50 -7.69
CA GLY A 41 -12.79 15.28 -8.60
C GLY A 41 -11.81 14.46 -9.45
N TYR A 42 -11.44 13.24 -9.03
CA TYR A 42 -10.63 12.32 -9.85
C TYR A 42 -11.33 11.85 -11.12
N ASP A 43 -12.67 11.90 -11.18
CA ASP A 43 -13.44 11.60 -12.40
C ASP A 43 -13.28 12.67 -13.49
N ASN A 44 -12.79 13.86 -13.13
CA ASN A 44 -12.63 14.98 -14.03
C ASN A 44 -11.16 15.36 -14.18
N GLN A 45 -10.59 15.03 -15.35
CA GLN A 45 -9.18 15.25 -15.67
C GLN A 45 -8.74 16.72 -15.52
N ASP A 46 -9.62 17.69 -15.73
CA ASP A 46 -9.29 19.13 -15.66
C ASP A 46 -9.09 19.64 -14.23
N ILE A 47 -9.54 18.90 -13.22
CA ILE A 47 -9.48 19.30 -11.80
C ILE A 47 -8.84 18.24 -10.90
N SER A 48 -8.69 17.00 -11.37
CA SER A 48 -8.21 15.85 -10.60
C SER A 48 -6.95 16.15 -9.77
N LEU A 49 -5.91 16.72 -10.37
CA LEU A 49 -4.66 17.04 -9.67
C LEU A 49 -4.85 18.12 -8.59
N ASN A 50 -5.70 19.12 -8.84
CA ASN A 50 -5.99 20.16 -7.84
C ASN A 50 -6.80 19.57 -6.69
N CYS A 51 -7.79 18.73 -6.98
CA CYS A 51 -8.57 18.00 -5.99
C CYS A 51 -7.68 17.07 -5.15
N GLY A 52 -6.78 16.32 -5.78
CA GLY A 52 -5.79 15.47 -5.12
C GLY A 52 -4.86 16.25 -4.20
N MET A 53 -4.35 17.40 -4.65
CA MET A 53 -3.53 18.29 -3.81
C MET A 53 -4.28 18.76 -2.56
N VAL A 54 -5.51 19.23 -2.71
CA VAL A 54 -6.32 19.72 -1.58
C VAL A 54 -6.71 18.57 -0.64
N LEU A 55 -7.10 17.42 -1.20
CA LEU A 55 -7.45 16.24 -0.44
C LEU A 55 -6.26 15.72 0.38
N ARG A 56 -5.05 15.70 -0.20
CA ARG A 56 -3.83 15.32 0.52
C ARG A 56 -3.50 16.25 1.69
N GLU A 57 -3.82 17.54 1.60
CA GLU A 57 -3.71 18.42 2.77
C GLU A 57 -4.79 18.12 3.82
N CYS A 58 -6.04 17.82 3.40
CA CYS A 58 -7.13 17.44 4.31
C CYS A 58 -6.76 16.23 5.15
N ILE A 59 -6.29 15.16 4.51
CA ILE A 59 -5.98 13.89 5.19
C ILE A 59 -4.72 13.97 6.08
N ARG A 60 -4.00 15.11 6.11
CA ARG A 60 -2.99 15.36 7.15
C ARG A 60 -3.62 15.43 8.55
N HIS A 61 -4.89 15.79 8.65
CA HIS A 61 -5.66 15.76 9.88
C HIS A 61 -6.30 14.38 10.05
N GLU A 62 -5.97 13.69 11.14
CA GLU A 62 -6.45 12.32 11.42
C GLU A 62 -7.99 12.23 11.40
N SER A 63 -8.68 13.24 11.94
CA SER A 63 -10.14 13.30 11.94
C SER A 63 -10.75 13.30 10.52
N LEU A 64 -10.11 13.96 9.55
CA LEU A 64 -10.57 14.01 8.17
C LEU A 64 -10.17 12.74 7.40
N ALA A 65 -8.96 12.22 7.64
CA ALA A 65 -8.54 10.94 7.07
C ALA A 65 -9.49 9.80 7.50
N LYS A 66 -9.92 9.81 8.76
CA LYS A 66 -10.90 8.85 9.29
C LYS A 66 -12.21 8.89 8.53
N ILE A 67 -12.75 10.08 8.28
CA ILE A 67 -14.00 10.25 7.49
C ILE A 67 -13.84 9.65 6.10
N VAL A 68 -12.70 9.87 5.44
CA VAL A 68 -12.44 9.29 4.11
C VAL A 68 -12.36 7.77 4.19
N LEU A 69 -11.51 7.21 5.06
CA LEU A 69 -11.29 5.76 5.20
C LEU A 69 -12.57 5.00 5.56
N GLU A 70 -13.41 5.55 6.44
CA GLU A 70 -14.65 4.90 6.88
C GLU A 70 -15.81 5.07 5.86
N SER A 71 -15.63 5.88 4.81
CA SER A 71 -16.66 6.12 3.80
C SER A 71 -16.61 5.13 2.63
N GLN A 72 -17.73 4.96 1.93
CA GLN A 72 -17.78 4.19 0.68
C GLN A 72 -16.90 4.79 -0.43
N TYR A 73 -16.58 6.08 -0.35
CA TYR A 73 -15.77 6.78 -1.36
C TYR A 73 -14.30 6.36 -1.33
N PHE A 74 -13.80 5.80 -0.22
CA PHE A 74 -12.45 5.24 -0.15
C PHE A 74 -12.24 4.14 -1.21
N TRP A 75 -13.26 3.29 -1.43
CA TRP A 75 -13.15 2.17 -2.36
C TRP A 75 -12.95 2.59 -3.81
N ARG A 76 -13.30 3.84 -4.15
CA ARG A 76 -13.07 4.40 -5.50
C ARG A 76 -11.58 4.55 -5.83
N PHE A 77 -10.69 4.62 -4.82
CA PHE A 77 -9.26 4.67 -5.09
C PHE A 77 -8.75 3.42 -5.81
N PHE A 78 -9.36 2.25 -5.62
CA PHE A 78 -9.00 1.04 -6.38
C PHE A 78 -9.28 1.17 -7.88
N GLU A 79 -10.27 2.00 -8.26
CA GLU A 79 -10.56 2.33 -9.66
C GLU A 79 -9.63 3.44 -10.14
N PHE A 80 -9.43 4.49 -9.33
CA PHE A 80 -8.63 5.65 -9.73
C PHE A 80 -7.16 5.33 -9.99
N VAL A 81 -6.57 4.41 -9.23
CA VAL A 81 -5.17 3.97 -9.43
C VAL A 81 -4.98 3.13 -10.70
N GLU A 82 -6.08 2.68 -11.33
CA GLU A 82 -6.08 1.89 -12.57
C GLU A 82 -6.48 2.73 -13.79
N LEU A 83 -6.68 4.05 -13.63
CA LEU A 83 -6.98 4.93 -14.76
C LEU A 83 -5.86 4.91 -15.81
N SER A 84 -6.26 4.97 -17.08
CA SER A 84 -5.31 5.00 -18.21
C SER A 84 -4.49 6.30 -18.28
N THR A 85 -5.01 7.39 -17.67
CA THR A 85 -4.30 8.67 -17.57
C THR A 85 -3.25 8.60 -16.46
N PHE A 86 -1.99 8.39 -16.84
CA PHE A 86 -0.87 8.16 -15.93
C PHE A 86 -0.76 9.19 -14.80
N ASP A 87 -0.84 10.50 -15.11
CA ASP A 87 -0.68 11.55 -14.09
C ASP A 87 -1.79 11.49 -13.03
N VAL A 88 -3.03 11.21 -13.46
CA VAL A 88 -4.19 11.10 -12.57
C VAL A 88 -4.12 9.84 -11.72
N ALA A 89 -3.78 8.69 -12.32
CA ALA A 89 -3.61 7.44 -11.59
C ALA A 89 -2.47 7.51 -10.57
N SER A 90 -1.36 8.15 -10.94
CA SER A 90 -0.20 8.36 -10.05
C SER A 90 -0.54 9.28 -8.88
N ASP A 91 -1.26 10.38 -9.14
CA ASP A 91 -1.74 11.29 -8.09
C ASP A 91 -2.74 10.59 -7.15
N ALA A 92 -3.69 9.82 -7.72
CA ALA A 92 -4.63 9.01 -6.95
C ALA A 92 -3.90 7.99 -6.07
N PHE A 93 -2.87 7.32 -6.60
CA PHE A 93 -2.06 6.38 -5.83
C PHE A 93 -1.32 7.08 -4.70
N ALA A 94 -0.80 8.30 -4.92
CA ALA A 94 -0.16 9.08 -3.85
C ALA A 94 -1.13 9.37 -2.71
N THR A 95 -2.38 9.74 -3.01
CA THR A 95 -3.43 9.95 -2.01
C THR A 95 -3.84 8.65 -1.31
N PHE A 96 -4.02 7.57 -2.07
CA PHE A 96 -4.33 6.23 -1.56
C PHE A 96 -3.25 5.73 -0.58
N LYS A 97 -1.98 5.87 -0.96
CA LYS A 97 -0.84 5.55 -0.11
C LYS A 97 -0.83 6.39 1.16
N ASP A 98 -1.06 7.70 1.06
CA ASP A 98 -1.03 8.60 2.23
C ASP A 98 -2.13 8.25 3.24
N LEU A 99 -3.35 7.96 2.74
CA LEU A 99 -4.47 7.45 3.56
C LEU A 99 -4.10 6.16 4.31
N LEU A 100 -3.34 5.27 3.67
CA LEU A 100 -2.97 3.96 4.20
C LEU A 100 -1.66 3.95 5.01
N THR A 101 -0.95 5.08 5.16
CA THR A 101 0.37 5.05 5.83
C THR A 101 0.59 6.19 6.82
N ARG A 102 -0.14 7.31 6.71
CA ARG A 102 0.08 8.48 7.56
C ARG A 102 -0.32 8.25 9.03
N HIS A 103 -1.57 7.87 9.25
CA HIS A 103 -2.16 7.73 10.60
C HIS A 103 -2.19 6.26 11.00
N ARG A 104 -1.02 5.72 11.37
CA ARG A 104 -0.78 4.26 11.51
C ARG A 104 -1.80 3.53 12.39
N MET A 105 -2.17 4.11 13.54
CA MET A 105 -3.16 3.52 14.45
C MET A 105 -4.57 3.47 13.83
N LEU A 106 -4.98 4.54 13.16
CA LEU A 106 -6.26 4.61 12.45
C LEU A 106 -6.29 3.59 11.30
N VAL A 107 -5.21 3.49 10.53
CA VAL A 107 -5.10 2.54 9.42
C VAL A 107 -5.11 1.10 9.90
N ALA A 108 -4.36 0.77 10.96
CA ALA A 108 -4.35 -0.57 11.53
C ALA A 108 -5.77 -1.00 11.93
N LYS A 109 -6.50 -0.12 12.61
CA LYS A 109 -7.90 -0.38 12.98
C LYS A 109 -8.80 -0.55 11.76
N PHE A 110 -8.65 0.30 10.75
CA PHE A 110 -9.40 0.19 9.50
C PHE A 110 -9.14 -1.14 8.79
N LEU A 111 -7.88 -1.51 8.58
CA LEU A 111 -7.48 -2.74 7.90
C LEU A 111 -7.87 -3.99 8.67
N GLU A 112 -7.86 -3.96 10.00
CA GLU A 112 -8.34 -5.07 10.82
C GLU A 112 -9.85 -5.30 10.63
N ILE A 113 -10.64 -4.23 10.67
CA ILE A 113 -12.11 -4.28 10.50
C ILE A 113 -12.50 -4.65 9.06
N LYS A 114 -11.78 -4.10 8.07
CA LYS A 114 -12.08 -4.23 6.64
C LYS A 114 -11.22 -5.24 5.90
N TYR A 115 -10.54 -6.12 6.63
CA TYR A 115 -9.49 -6.99 6.10
C TYR A 115 -9.90 -7.73 4.82
N ASP A 116 -11.00 -8.48 4.87
CA ASP A 116 -11.37 -9.38 3.78
C ASP A 116 -11.78 -8.60 2.52
N GLU A 117 -12.57 -7.54 2.69
CA GLU A 117 -12.99 -6.63 1.60
C GLU A 117 -11.78 -5.90 0.99
N PHE A 118 -10.87 -5.41 1.84
CA PHE A 118 -9.68 -4.68 1.42
C PHE A 118 -8.71 -5.57 0.63
N PHE A 119 -8.31 -6.72 1.20
CA PHE A 119 -7.31 -7.58 0.56
C PHE A 119 -7.86 -8.34 -0.65
N LEU A 120 -9.17 -8.54 -0.75
CA LEU A 120 -9.79 -9.00 -1.99
C LEU A 120 -9.52 -8.00 -3.12
N LYS A 121 -9.88 -6.72 -2.95
CA LYS A 121 -9.64 -5.66 -3.95
C LYS A 121 -8.16 -5.37 -4.16
N TYR A 122 -7.34 -5.44 -3.11
CA TYR A 122 -5.90 -5.21 -3.21
C TYR A 122 -5.20 -6.29 -4.04
N THR A 123 -5.70 -7.53 -3.98
CA THR A 123 -5.20 -8.63 -4.81
C THR A 123 -5.36 -8.33 -6.31
N ASP A 124 -6.42 -7.62 -6.71
CA ASP A 124 -6.60 -7.19 -8.09
C ASP A 124 -5.50 -6.22 -8.53
N LEU A 125 -5.10 -5.27 -7.66
CA LEU A 125 -3.98 -4.36 -7.93
C LEU A 125 -2.64 -5.09 -8.09
N LEU A 126 -2.41 -6.15 -7.30
CA LEU A 126 -1.22 -7.00 -7.41
C LEU A 126 -1.20 -7.82 -8.71
N ASN A 127 -2.38 -8.09 -9.29
CA ASN A 127 -2.53 -8.78 -10.57
C ASN A 127 -2.68 -7.83 -11.76
N SER A 128 -2.64 -6.51 -11.53
CA SER A 128 -2.87 -5.50 -12.56
C SER A 128 -1.96 -5.65 -13.79
N ASN A 129 -2.51 -5.39 -14.97
CA ASN A 129 -1.73 -5.29 -16.20
C ASN A 129 -0.95 -3.97 -16.29
N ASN A 130 -1.31 -2.97 -15.48
CA ASN A 130 -0.56 -1.73 -15.37
C ASN A 130 0.70 -1.96 -14.52
N TYR A 131 1.87 -1.90 -15.19
CA TYR A 131 3.17 -2.11 -14.54
C TYR A 131 3.38 -1.20 -13.33
N VAL A 132 3.01 0.08 -13.43
CA VAL A 132 3.23 1.06 -12.37
C VAL A 132 2.33 0.74 -11.18
N THR A 133 1.04 0.50 -11.43
CA THR A 133 0.08 0.15 -10.37
C THR A 133 0.47 -1.14 -9.68
N LYS A 134 0.79 -2.20 -10.43
CA LYS A 134 1.28 -3.48 -9.87
C LYS A 134 2.51 -3.28 -9.00
N ARG A 135 3.55 -2.59 -9.50
CA ARG A 135 4.80 -2.38 -8.77
C ARG A 135 4.57 -1.54 -7.50
N GLN A 136 3.87 -0.42 -7.59
CA GLN A 136 3.65 0.47 -6.45
C GLN A 136 2.75 -0.17 -5.39
N SER A 137 1.75 -0.95 -5.80
CA SER A 137 0.90 -1.72 -4.89
C SER A 137 1.69 -2.81 -4.17
N LEU A 138 2.59 -3.51 -4.87
CA LEU A 138 3.44 -4.51 -4.22
C LEU A 138 4.42 -3.91 -3.22
N LYS A 139 5.01 -2.75 -3.56
CA LYS A 139 5.84 -1.98 -2.63
C LYS A 139 5.06 -1.54 -1.40
N LEU A 140 3.87 -0.96 -1.60
CA LEU A 140 3.00 -0.51 -0.51
C LEU A 140 2.55 -1.67 0.37
N LEU A 141 2.25 -2.84 -0.20
CA LEU A 141 1.96 -4.05 0.57
C LEU A 141 3.12 -4.41 1.51
N GLY A 142 4.36 -4.38 1.02
CA GLY A 142 5.55 -4.59 1.86
C GLY A 142 5.64 -3.60 3.01
N GLU A 143 5.42 -2.31 2.73
CA GLU A 143 5.38 -1.25 3.76
C GLU A 143 4.29 -1.51 4.81
N LEU A 144 3.08 -1.90 4.38
CA LEU A 144 1.95 -2.18 5.27
C LEU A 144 2.21 -3.39 6.17
N LEU A 145 2.76 -4.47 5.64
CA LEU A 145 3.01 -5.70 6.39
C LEU A 145 4.18 -5.58 7.36
N LEU A 146 5.16 -4.70 7.07
CA LEU A 146 6.33 -4.49 7.93
C LEU A 146 6.11 -3.41 9.00
N ASP A 147 5.02 -2.64 8.94
CA ASP A 147 4.69 -1.70 10.01
C ASP A 147 4.25 -2.46 11.28
N ARG A 148 4.85 -2.09 12.41
CA ARG A 148 4.61 -2.72 13.72
C ARG A 148 3.16 -2.56 14.18
N THR A 149 2.46 -1.49 13.83
CA THR A 149 1.04 -1.32 14.19
C THR A 149 0.14 -2.32 13.45
N ASN A 150 0.61 -2.86 12.32
CA ASN A 150 -0.12 -3.79 11.49
C ASN A 150 0.21 -5.26 11.79
N TYR A 151 0.78 -5.57 12.97
CA TYR A 151 1.16 -6.94 13.33
C TYR A 151 0.02 -7.96 13.18
N VAL A 152 -1.20 -7.60 13.58
CA VAL A 152 -2.39 -8.46 13.44
C VAL A 152 -2.71 -8.73 11.96
N ILE A 153 -2.67 -7.68 11.14
CA ILE A 153 -2.91 -7.74 9.70
C ILE A 153 -1.85 -8.59 9.01
N MET A 154 -0.57 -8.33 9.30
CA MET A 154 0.56 -9.10 8.79
C MET A 154 0.43 -10.58 9.15
N THR A 155 0.15 -10.89 10.40
CA THR A 155 -0.02 -12.27 10.87
C THR A 155 -1.16 -12.97 10.11
N LYS A 156 -2.32 -12.33 9.95
CA LYS A 156 -3.42 -12.90 9.15
C LYS A 156 -3.01 -13.10 7.68
N TYR A 157 -2.26 -12.15 7.10
CA TYR A 157 -1.82 -12.21 5.70
C TYR A 157 -0.88 -13.37 5.40
N ILE A 158 0.10 -13.61 6.28
CA ILE A 158 1.13 -14.64 6.07
C ILE A 158 0.66 -16.06 6.39
N LEU A 159 -0.53 -16.22 6.97
CA LEU A 159 -1.17 -17.52 7.19
C LEU A 159 -1.88 -18.06 5.93
N SER A 160 -2.09 -17.23 4.91
CA SER A 160 -2.80 -17.62 3.68
C SER A 160 -1.88 -18.30 2.66
N PRO A 161 -2.18 -19.56 2.26
CA PRO A 161 -1.45 -20.24 1.18
C PRO A 161 -1.57 -19.54 -0.17
N ASP A 162 -2.70 -18.90 -0.44
CA ASP A 162 -2.93 -18.18 -1.69
C ASP A 162 -2.04 -16.95 -1.79
N ASN A 163 -1.86 -16.22 -0.68
CA ASN A 163 -0.95 -15.07 -0.63
C ASN A 163 0.50 -15.51 -0.85
N LEU A 164 0.93 -16.63 -0.26
CA LEU A 164 2.28 -17.16 -0.50
C LEU A 164 2.48 -17.55 -1.97
N LYS A 165 1.53 -18.28 -2.57
CA LYS A 165 1.58 -18.65 -3.98
C LYS A 165 1.64 -17.43 -4.89
N LEU A 166 0.87 -16.38 -4.59
CA LEU A 166 0.92 -15.11 -5.32
C LEU A 166 2.31 -14.50 -5.26
N MET A 167 2.92 -14.39 -4.07
CA MET A 167 4.27 -13.84 -3.94
C MET A 167 5.33 -14.68 -4.67
N MET A 168 5.23 -16.02 -4.60
CA MET A 168 6.12 -16.92 -5.33
C MET A 168 5.98 -16.81 -6.86
N ASN A 169 4.77 -16.53 -7.36
CA ASN A 169 4.56 -16.25 -8.77
C ASN A 169 5.11 -14.87 -9.18
N LEU A 170 4.94 -13.85 -8.34
CA LEU A 170 5.48 -12.50 -8.58
C LEU A 170 7.01 -12.47 -8.56
N LEU A 171 7.66 -13.34 -7.77
CA LEU A 171 9.11 -13.58 -7.86
C LEU A 171 9.53 -14.06 -9.25
N LYS A 172 8.64 -14.69 -10.02
CA LYS A 172 8.94 -15.18 -11.38
C LYS A 172 8.51 -14.23 -12.49
N GLU A 173 8.01 -13.03 -12.17
CA GLU A 173 7.61 -12.03 -13.16
C GLU A 173 8.76 -11.62 -14.06
N LYS A 174 8.46 -11.16 -15.29
CA LYS A 174 9.51 -10.70 -16.23
C LYS A 174 10.28 -9.48 -15.72
N SER A 175 9.62 -8.63 -14.92
CA SER A 175 10.20 -7.39 -14.44
C SER A 175 11.00 -7.60 -13.16
N LYS A 176 12.32 -7.39 -13.26
CA LYS A 176 13.27 -7.37 -12.13
C LYS A 176 12.80 -6.51 -10.95
N ASN A 177 12.14 -5.38 -11.22
CA ASN A 177 11.65 -4.51 -10.15
C ASN A 177 10.44 -5.11 -9.42
N ILE A 178 9.54 -5.79 -10.13
CA ILE A 178 8.41 -6.48 -9.48
C ILE A 178 8.92 -7.65 -8.65
N GLN A 179 9.87 -8.42 -9.19
CA GLN A 179 10.52 -9.51 -8.46
C GLN A 179 11.12 -9.02 -7.14
N PHE A 180 11.83 -7.88 -7.17
CA PHE A 180 12.46 -7.29 -6.00
C PHE A 180 11.44 -6.85 -4.93
N GLU A 181 10.33 -6.20 -5.31
CA GLU A 181 9.28 -5.86 -4.34
C GLU A 181 8.56 -7.13 -3.81
N ALA A 182 8.38 -8.16 -4.65
CA ALA A 182 7.82 -9.45 -4.25
C ALA A 182 8.69 -10.14 -3.19
N PHE A 183 10.01 -10.04 -3.31
CA PHE A 183 10.96 -10.57 -2.34
C PHE A 183 10.75 -9.97 -0.95
N HIS A 184 10.51 -8.67 -0.84
CA HIS A 184 10.27 -8.02 0.45
C HIS A 184 8.98 -8.46 1.14
N VAL A 185 8.00 -8.97 0.39
CA VAL A 185 6.79 -9.57 0.98
C VAL A 185 7.01 -11.06 1.26
N PHE A 186 7.62 -11.79 0.32
CA PHE A 186 7.96 -13.21 0.47
C PHE A 186 8.82 -13.48 1.71
N LYS A 187 9.79 -12.59 2.00
CA LYS A 187 10.67 -12.74 3.16
C LYS A 187 9.89 -12.84 4.48
N VAL A 188 8.75 -12.16 4.59
CA VAL A 188 7.91 -12.16 5.81
C VAL A 188 7.30 -13.53 6.07
N PHE A 189 6.92 -14.27 5.02
CA PHE A 189 6.41 -15.64 5.14
C PHE A 189 7.50 -16.60 5.66
N VAL A 190 8.70 -16.48 5.13
CA VAL A 190 9.82 -17.37 5.46
C VAL A 190 10.41 -17.02 6.83
N ALA A 191 10.49 -15.74 7.18
CA ALA A 191 10.98 -15.27 8.48
C ALA A 191 10.01 -15.56 9.64
N ASN A 192 8.75 -15.90 9.37
CA ASN A 192 7.80 -16.27 10.42
C ASN A 192 8.28 -17.52 11.18
N PRO A 193 8.55 -17.44 12.51
CA PRO A 193 8.98 -18.60 13.28
C PRO A 193 7.86 -19.63 13.47
N SER A 194 6.60 -19.21 13.44
CA SER A 194 5.41 -20.06 13.64
C SER A 194 4.63 -20.22 12.35
N LYS A 195 5.24 -20.90 11.37
CA LYS A 195 4.61 -21.15 10.06
C LYS A 195 3.44 -22.12 10.21
N ALA A 196 2.28 -21.76 9.65
CA ALA A 196 1.15 -22.69 9.57
C ALA A 196 1.49 -23.89 8.69
N LYS A 197 0.91 -25.07 8.98
CA LYS A 197 1.19 -26.32 8.25
C LYS A 197 1.05 -26.17 6.72
N PRO A 198 -0.01 -25.54 6.17
CA PRO A 198 -0.12 -25.34 4.73
C PRO A 198 1.01 -24.47 4.11
N ILE A 199 1.52 -23.50 4.87
CA ILE A 199 2.64 -22.64 4.46
C ILE A 199 3.93 -23.46 4.42
N LEU A 200 4.18 -24.23 5.49
CA LEU A 200 5.34 -25.12 5.57
C LEU A 200 5.35 -26.14 4.44
N ASP A 201 4.20 -26.77 4.14
CA ASP A 201 4.07 -27.77 3.08
C ASP A 201 4.39 -27.18 1.70
N ILE A 202 3.97 -25.95 1.41
CA ILE A 202 4.33 -25.26 0.16
C ILE A 202 5.83 -25.01 0.09
N LEU A 203 6.44 -24.49 1.16
CA LEU A 203 7.87 -24.19 1.18
C LEU A 203 8.72 -25.47 1.06
N GLN A 204 8.39 -26.53 1.81
CA GLN A 204 9.08 -27.82 1.75
C GLN A 204 8.96 -28.46 0.36
N LYS A 205 7.76 -28.47 -0.24
CA LYS A 205 7.54 -29.00 -1.60
C LYS A 205 8.36 -28.28 -2.67
N ASN A 206 8.71 -27.01 -2.44
CA ASN A 206 9.47 -26.19 -3.39
C ASN A 206 10.92 -25.91 -2.93
N LYS A 207 11.39 -26.56 -1.85
CA LYS A 207 12.66 -26.27 -1.16
C LYS A 207 13.84 -26.17 -2.12
N ASP A 208 14.15 -27.24 -2.85
CA ASP A 208 15.31 -27.27 -3.74
C ASP A 208 15.26 -26.20 -4.83
N LYS A 209 14.07 -26.00 -5.42
CA LYS A 209 13.87 -24.99 -6.45
C LYS A 209 14.04 -23.57 -5.90
N LEU A 210 13.53 -23.32 -4.69
CA LEU A 210 13.69 -22.03 -4.01
C LEU A 210 15.14 -21.73 -3.68
N LEU A 211 15.90 -22.72 -3.22
CA LEU A 211 17.33 -22.55 -2.92
C LEU A 211 18.12 -22.19 -4.18
N VAL A 212 17.94 -22.96 -5.27
CA VAL A 212 18.60 -22.66 -6.56
C VAL A 212 18.20 -21.28 -7.08
N TYR A 213 16.91 -20.93 -6.96
CA TYR A 213 16.42 -19.63 -7.40
C TYR A 213 17.04 -18.47 -6.60
N LEU A 214 16.97 -18.53 -5.26
CA LEU A 214 17.45 -17.47 -4.37
C LEU A 214 18.98 -17.29 -4.44
N SER A 215 19.76 -18.36 -4.64
CA SER A 215 21.21 -18.25 -4.84
C SER A 215 21.60 -17.43 -6.09
N ASN A 216 20.71 -17.38 -7.09
CA ASN A 216 20.91 -16.65 -8.33
C ASN A 216 20.10 -15.34 -8.42
N PHE A 217 19.34 -15.01 -7.37
CA PHE A 217 18.40 -13.90 -7.37
C PHE A 217 19.12 -12.56 -7.20
N HIS A 218 19.00 -11.69 -8.20
CA HIS A 218 19.58 -10.34 -8.26
C HIS A 218 21.04 -10.23 -7.80
N ASN A 219 21.91 -11.16 -8.21
CA ASN A 219 23.34 -11.13 -7.84
C ASN A 219 24.07 -9.89 -8.39
N GLU A 220 23.48 -9.18 -9.35
CA GLU A 220 23.98 -7.89 -9.81
C GLU A 220 23.91 -6.77 -8.76
N ARG A 221 23.14 -6.93 -7.67
CA ARG A 221 23.01 -5.97 -6.55
C ARG A 221 24.04 -6.26 -5.46
N SER A 222 25.31 -6.35 -5.83
CA SER A 222 26.40 -6.68 -4.89
C SER A 222 26.72 -5.56 -3.89
N ASP A 223 26.30 -4.33 -4.19
CA ASP A 223 26.47 -3.14 -3.36
C ASP A 223 25.38 -2.95 -2.29
N ASP A 224 24.26 -3.68 -2.40
CA ASP A 224 23.17 -3.65 -1.43
C ASP A 224 23.42 -4.71 -0.34
N GLU A 225 24.23 -4.36 0.66
CA GLU A 225 24.60 -5.26 1.77
C GLU A 225 23.34 -5.80 2.50
N GLN A 226 22.37 -4.92 2.78
CA GLN A 226 21.13 -5.32 3.44
C GLN A 226 20.37 -6.39 2.66
N PHE A 227 20.21 -6.20 1.34
CA PHE A 227 19.54 -7.19 0.50
C PHE A 227 20.29 -8.53 0.50
N ASN A 228 21.63 -8.51 0.42
CA ASN A 228 22.42 -9.73 0.41
C ASN A 228 22.34 -10.50 1.74
N ASP A 229 22.34 -9.79 2.87
CA ASP A 229 22.13 -10.38 4.20
C ASP A 229 20.73 -10.99 4.33
N GLU A 230 19.69 -10.26 3.91
CA GLU A 230 18.31 -10.77 3.89
C GLU A 230 18.20 -12.02 3.02
N LYS A 231 18.83 -12.04 1.84
CA LYS A 231 18.84 -13.19 0.93
C LYS A 231 19.54 -14.39 1.55
N ALA A 232 20.72 -14.20 2.15
CA ALA A 232 21.46 -15.24 2.84
C ALA A 232 20.67 -15.82 4.01
N PHE A 233 20.02 -14.95 4.80
CA PHE A 233 19.13 -15.37 5.88
C PHE A 233 17.97 -16.23 5.37
N LEU A 234 17.31 -15.83 4.27
CA LEU A 234 16.21 -16.62 3.70
C LEU A 234 16.66 -17.98 3.17
N ILE A 235 17.81 -18.03 2.50
CA ILE A 235 18.39 -19.30 2.01
C ILE A 235 18.59 -20.25 3.20
N LYS A 236 19.20 -19.76 4.29
CA LYS A 236 19.41 -20.54 5.51
C LYS A 236 18.08 -21.02 6.12
N GLN A 237 17.10 -20.12 6.26
CA GLN A 237 15.79 -20.47 6.79
C GLN A 237 15.08 -21.55 5.96
N ILE A 238 15.22 -21.53 4.62
CA ILE A 238 14.64 -22.55 3.74
C ILE A 238 15.41 -23.87 3.81
N GLN A 239 16.74 -23.83 3.97
CA GLN A 239 17.57 -25.02 4.20
C GLN A 239 17.18 -25.75 5.49
N ASP A 240 16.84 -25.00 6.53
CA ASP A 240 16.50 -25.52 7.87
C ASP A 240 15.04 -26.01 7.99
N LEU A 241 14.22 -25.92 6.93
CA LEU A 241 12.83 -26.42 6.88
C LEU A 241 12.71 -27.95 6.84
#